data_AF-A0A968J507-F1
#
_entry.id   AF-A0A968J507-F1
#
_cell.length_a   1.000
_cell.length_b   1.000
_cell.length_c   1.000
_cell.angle_alpha   90.00
_cell.angle_beta   90.00
_cell.angle_gamma   90.00
#
_symmetry.space_group_name_H-M   'P 1'
#
loop_
_entity.id
_entity.type
_entity.pdbx_description
1 polymer ?
#
loop_
_entity_poly.entity_id
_entity_poly.type
_entity_poly.pdbx_seq_one_letter_code
_entity_poly.pdbx_strand_id
1 'polypeptide(L)'
;VEESKPDAEWLESVVMVVADKPAESWSDEDVTAFEVKLSDVARRFKNVEALQSEVRASKKERFEARRITITRPDGKETHRMVWMDEGIHAAIQPMIDNILRECKDPQMQQALVTGLTETIFATEEPEGVLTLRTVNDSNKDTLRSHLK
;
A
#
# COMPACT_ATOMS: atom_id res chain seq x y z
N VAL A 1 4.23 -20.92 37.77
CA VAL A 1 3.66 -21.02 36.41
C VAL A 1 2.28 -20.39 36.47
N GLU A 2 2.22 -19.07 36.25
CA GLU A 2 1.00 -18.27 36.43
C GLU A 2 0.90 -17.17 35.34
N GLU A 3 1.62 -17.37 34.23
CA GLU A 3 1.75 -16.40 33.14
C GLU A 3 0.84 -16.74 31.93
N SER A 4 0.14 -17.89 31.95
CA SER A 4 -0.62 -18.38 30.79
C SER A 4 -2.12 -18.04 30.78
N LYS A 5 -2.68 -17.59 31.91
CA LYS A 5 -4.10 -17.19 31.99
C LYS A 5 -4.40 -15.89 31.24
N PRO A 6 -3.56 -14.84 31.33
CA PRO A 6 -3.82 -13.58 30.62
C PRO A 6 -3.82 -13.75 29.10
N ASP A 7 -2.92 -14.57 28.57
CA ASP A 7 -2.78 -14.78 27.13
C ASP A 7 -3.97 -15.55 26.54
N ALA A 8 -4.50 -16.52 27.28
CA ALA A 8 -5.68 -17.27 26.88
C ALA A 8 -6.94 -16.39 26.86
N GLU A 9 -7.15 -15.59 27.91
CA GLU A 9 -8.28 -14.65 28.02
C GLU A 9 -8.20 -13.54 26.95
N TRP A 10 -6.98 -13.06 26.67
CA TRP A 10 -6.73 -12.11 25.58
C TRP A 10 -7.04 -12.73 24.22
N LEU A 11 -6.56 -13.95 23.96
CA LEU A 11 -6.78 -14.64 22.70
C LEU A 11 -8.27 -14.91 22.49
N GLU A 12 -8.98 -15.35 23.52
CA GLU A 12 -10.42 -15.56 23.49
C GLU A 12 -11.17 -14.27 23.14
N SER A 13 -10.76 -13.14 23.72
CA SER A 13 -11.31 -11.82 23.39
C SER A 13 -11.10 -11.44 21.93
N VAL A 14 -9.90 -11.67 21.38
CA VAL A 14 -9.58 -11.42 19.96
C VAL A 14 -10.42 -12.33 19.06
N VAL A 15 -10.53 -13.60 19.41
CA VAL A 15 -11.29 -14.61 18.69
C VAL A 15 -12.78 -14.23 18.61
N MET A 16 -13.38 -13.80 19.72
CA MET A 16 -14.77 -13.36 19.75
C MET A 16 -15.03 -12.12 18.90
N VAL A 17 -14.11 -11.15 18.90
CA VAL A 17 -14.23 -9.93 18.09
C VAL A 17 -14.14 -10.25 16.60
N VAL A 18 -13.23 -11.14 16.19
CA VAL A 18 -13.05 -11.51 14.78
C VAL A 18 -14.22 -12.37 14.28
N ALA A 19 -14.74 -13.28 15.10
CA ALA A 19 -15.89 -14.11 14.74
C ALA A 19 -17.23 -13.36 14.84
N ASP A 20 -17.29 -12.29 15.64
CA ASP A 20 -18.52 -11.61 16.07
C ASP A 20 -19.48 -12.56 16.81
N LYS A 21 -18.91 -13.47 17.62
CA LYS A 21 -19.65 -14.54 18.28
C LYS A 21 -18.86 -15.12 19.48
N PRO A 22 -19.51 -15.42 20.62
CA PRO A 22 -18.85 -16.05 21.77
C PRO A 22 -18.27 -17.43 21.42
N ALA A 23 -17.03 -17.70 21.83
CA ALA A 23 -16.29 -18.93 21.50
C ALA A 23 -17.04 -20.21 21.93
N GLU A 24 -17.75 -20.16 23.05
CA GLU A 24 -18.54 -21.29 23.58
C GLU A 24 -19.71 -21.72 22.67
N SER A 25 -20.13 -20.87 21.72
CA SER A 25 -21.30 -21.08 20.87
C SER A 25 -20.96 -21.49 19.43
N TRP A 26 -19.70 -21.82 19.18
CA TRP A 26 -19.20 -22.13 17.85
C TRP A 26 -19.55 -23.56 17.42
N SER A 27 -19.97 -23.67 16.17
CA SER A 27 -20.05 -24.90 15.41
C SER A 27 -18.81 -25.07 14.52
N ASP A 28 -18.63 -26.24 13.92
CA ASP A 28 -17.53 -26.49 12.97
C ASP A 28 -17.56 -25.53 11.76
N GLU A 29 -18.76 -25.09 11.37
CA GLU A 29 -18.94 -24.08 10.32
C GLU A 29 -18.41 -22.70 10.76
N ASP A 30 -18.62 -22.33 12.03
CA ASP A 30 -18.11 -21.08 12.60
C ASP A 30 -16.57 -21.08 12.66
N VAL A 31 -15.95 -22.23 12.97
CA VAL A 31 -14.48 -22.40 12.94
C VAL A 31 -13.95 -22.13 11.53
N THR A 32 -14.58 -22.73 10.52
CA THR A 32 -14.16 -22.56 9.11
C THR A 32 -14.34 -21.10 8.65
N ALA A 33 -15.47 -20.48 9.01
CA ALA A 33 -15.73 -19.07 8.69
C ALA A 33 -14.75 -18.13 9.40
N PHE A 34 -14.35 -18.46 10.63
CA PHE A 34 -13.37 -17.71 11.40
C PHE A 34 -12.00 -17.69 10.72
N GLU A 35 -11.50 -18.82 10.20
CA GLU A 35 -10.21 -18.88 9.51
C GLU A 35 -10.13 -17.91 8.32
N VAL A 36 -11.22 -17.84 7.54
CA VAL A 36 -11.33 -16.92 6.40
C VAL A 36 -11.36 -15.46 6.87
N LYS A 37 -12.17 -15.15 7.89
CA LYS A 37 -12.25 -13.80 8.47
C LYS A 37 -10.91 -13.36 9.06
N LEU A 38 -10.25 -14.23 9.82
CA LEU A 38 -8.94 -13.97 10.43
C LEU A 38 -7.88 -13.69 9.37
N SER A 39 -7.87 -14.48 8.29
CA SER A 39 -6.94 -14.27 7.18
C SER A 39 -7.13 -12.91 6.52
N ASP A 40 -8.38 -12.49 6.30
CA ASP A 40 -8.67 -11.17 5.73
C ASP A 40 -8.29 -10.02 6.68
N VAL A 41 -8.63 -10.13 7.96
CA VAL A 41 -8.26 -9.15 8.99
C VAL A 41 -6.73 -9.04 9.12
N ALA A 42 -6.02 -10.15 9.22
CA ALA A 42 -4.56 -10.18 9.29
C ALA A 42 -3.91 -9.55 8.06
N ARG A 43 -4.44 -9.82 6.86
CA ARG A 43 -3.99 -9.19 5.61
C ARG A 43 -4.20 -7.67 5.64
N ARG A 44 -5.37 -7.19 6.07
CA ARG A 44 -5.65 -5.75 6.20
C ARG A 44 -4.74 -5.08 7.22
N PHE A 45 -4.51 -5.71 8.37
CA PHE A 45 -3.58 -5.20 9.38
C PHE A 45 -2.16 -5.08 8.85
N LYS A 46 -1.62 -6.12 8.21
CA LYS A 46 -0.30 -6.08 7.57
C LYS A 46 -0.20 -4.99 6.50
N ASN A 47 -1.27 -4.81 5.72
CA ASN A 47 -1.32 -3.74 4.73
C ASN A 47 -1.26 -2.35 5.40
N VAL A 48 -2.02 -2.13 6.46
CA VAL A 48 -2.04 -0.85 7.19
C VAL A 48 -0.72 -0.61 7.94
N GLU A 49 -0.14 -1.64 8.55
CA GLU A 49 1.14 -1.57 9.24
C GLU A 49 2.28 -1.19 8.27
N ALA A 50 2.29 -1.78 7.07
CA ALA A 50 3.23 -1.41 6.01
C ALA A 50 3.07 0.04 5.57
N LEU A 51 1.83 0.56 5.53
CA LEU A 51 1.60 1.99 5.25
C LEU A 51 2.10 2.86 6.42
N GLN A 52 1.86 2.47 7.67
CA GLN A 52 2.20 3.27 8.85
C GLN A 52 3.72 3.36 9.08
N SER A 53 4.44 2.25 8.95
CA SER A 53 5.90 2.22 9.15
C SER A 53 6.61 3.19 8.20
N GLU A 54 6.11 3.31 6.98
CA GLU A 54 6.67 4.18 5.95
C GLU A 54 6.17 5.63 6.04
N VAL A 55 4.90 5.86 6.40
CA VAL A 55 4.37 7.22 6.64
C VAL A 55 5.07 7.89 7.82
N ARG A 56 5.41 7.13 8.86
CA ARG A 56 6.23 7.66 9.98
C ARG A 56 7.64 8.04 9.55
N ALA A 57 8.18 7.42 8.50
CA ALA A 57 9.47 7.79 7.92
C ALA A 57 9.39 9.08 7.08
N SER A 58 8.21 9.43 6.53
CA SER A 58 7.98 10.65 5.78
C SER A 58 7.25 11.72 6.63
N LYS A 59 8.02 12.58 7.32
CA LYS A 59 7.52 13.68 8.18
C LYS A 59 6.75 14.81 7.45
N LYS A 60 5.92 14.53 6.45
CA LYS A 60 5.15 15.55 5.73
C LYS A 60 3.68 15.15 5.64
N GLU A 61 2.84 15.87 6.37
CA GLU A 61 1.39 15.68 6.54
C GLU A 61 0.54 15.79 5.25
N ARG A 62 1.14 15.77 4.06
CA ARG A 62 0.46 16.08 2.78
C ARG A 62 0.65 15.05 1.66
N PHE A 63 1.07 13.84 2.00
CA PHE A 63 1.25 12.75 1.03
C PHE A 63 0.31 11.58 1.33
N GLU A 64 -0.43 11.12 0.32
CA GLU A 64 -1.14 9.85 0.34
C GLU A 64 -0.20 8.74 -0.10
N ALA A 65 -0.01 7.72 0.74
CA ALA A 65 0.75 6.52 0.39
C ALA A 65 -0.20 5.46 -0.18
N ARG A 66 0.14 4.87 -1.33
CA ARG A 66 -0.62 3.78 -1.96
C ARG A 66 0.31 2.61 -2.27
N ARG A 67 -0.09 1.40 -1.87
CA ARG A 67 0.60 0.16 -2.23
C ARG A 67 -0.01 -0.43 -3.50
N ILE A 68 0.82 -0.67 -4.50
CA ILE A 68 0.48 -1.40 -5.73
C ILE A 68 1.11 -2.79 -5.63
N THR A 69 0.32 -3.82 -5.89
CA THR A 69 0.80 -5.20 -6.03
C THR A 69 0.37 -5.73 -7.38
N ILE A 70 1.32 -6.25 -8.15
CA ILE A 70 1.10 -6.83 -9.46
C ILE A 70 1.56 -8.28 -9.40
N THR A 71 0.65 -9.20 -9.65
CA THR A 71 0.92 -10.63 -9.74
C THR A 71 0.92 -11.03 -11.20
N ARG A 72 2.05 -11.56 -11.69
CA ARG A 72 2.21 -12.00 -13.07
C ARG A 72 1.70 -13.45 -13.24
N PRO A 73 1.39 -13.88 -14.47
CA PRO A 73 0.97 -15.26 -14.74
C PRO A 73 2.00 -16.32 -14.33
N ASP A 74 3.28 -15.96 -14.24
CA ASP A 74 4.37 -16.84 -13.75
C ASP A 74 4.42 -16.96 -12.22
N GLY A 75 3.48 -16.32 -11.51
CA GLY A 75 3.38 -16.32 -10.06
C GLY A 75 4.30 -15.31 -9.36
N LYS A 76 5.10 -14.53 -10.10
CA LYS A 76 5.94 -13.49 -9.49
C LYS A 76 5.09 -12.29 -9.09
N GLU A 77 5.37 -11.76 -7.90
CA GLU A 77 4.74 -10.55 -7.39
C GLU A 77 5.72 -9.38 -7.36
N THR A 78 5.25 -8.21 -7.78
CA THR A 78 5.98 -6.95 -7.63
C THR A 78 5.16 -6.04 -6.72
N HIS A 79 5.78 -5.58 -5.63
CA HIS A 79 5.16 -4.65 -4.67
C HIS A 79 5.83 -3.29 -4.77
N ARG A 80 5.01 -2.23 -4.85
CA ARG A 80 5.51 -0.86 -4.99
C ARG A 80 4.70 0.10 -4.15
N MET A 81 5.42 0.99 -3.49
CA MET A 81 4.83 2.09 -2.73
C MET A 81 4.92 3.36 -3.55
N VAL A 82 3.78 4.00 -3.74
CA VAL A 82 3.62 5.24 -4.49
C VAL A 82 3.17 6.33 -3.53
N TRP A 83 3.93 7.41 -3.50
CA TRP A 83 3.61 8.61 -2.73
C TRP A 83 2.98 9.62 -3.67
N MET A 84 1.79 10.07 -3.33
CA MET A 84 1.04 11.01 -4.13
C MET A 84 0.68 12.20 -3.26
N ASP A 85 1.23 13.37 -3.59
CA ASP A 85 0.72 14.62 -3.03
C ASP A 85 -0.36 15.21 -3.95
N GLU A 86 -1.01 16.25 -3.43
CA GLU A 86 -2.03 17.03 -4.14
C GLU A 86 -1.51 17.61 -5.46
N GLY A 87 -0.22 17.95 -5.55
CA GLY A 87 0.40 18.49 -6.76
C GLY A 87 0.56 17.44 -7.85
N ILE A 88 1.07 16.26 -7.52
CA ILE A 88 1.20 15.11 -8.43
C ILE A 88 -0.18 14.68 -8.91
N HIS A 89 -1.15 14.59 -8.00
CA HIS A 89 -2.53 14.23 -8.34
C HIS A 89 -3.14 15.23 -9.33
N ALA A 90 -3.04 16.54 -9.04
CA ALA A 90 -3.56 17.59 -9.92
C ALA A 90 -2.85 17.62 -11.28
N ALA A 91 -1.54 17.34 -11.33
CA ALA A 91 -0.78 17.33 -12.57
C ALA A 91 -1.12 16.15 -13.48
N ILE A 92 -1.41 14.97 -12.91
CA ILE A 92 -1.66 13.75 -13.70
C ILE A 92 -3.12 13.57 -14.10
N GLN A 93 -4.07 14.14 -13.33
CA GLN A 93 -5.50 13.99 -13.60
C GLN A 93 -5.91 14.37 -15.04
N PRO A 94 -5.45 15.50 -15.62
CA PRO A 94 -5.80 15.83 -17.01
C PRO A 94 -5.26 14.82 -18.03
N MET A 95 -4.11 14.19 -17.76
CA MET A 95 -3.55 13.16 -18.62
C MET A 95 -4.40 11.89 -18.56
N ILE A 96 -4.82 11.48 -17.36
CA ILE A 96 -5.73 10.35 -17.15
C ILE A 96 -7.05 10.60 -17.91
N ASP A 97 -7.65 11.78 -17.74
CA ASP A 97 -8.92 12.12 -18.37
C ASP A 97 -8.83 12.10 -19.91
N ASN A 98 -7.71 12.54 -20.47
CA ASN A 98 -7.47 12.49 -21.91
C ASN A 98 -7.36 11.05 -22.41
N ILE A 99 -6.57 10.22 -21.72
CA ILE A 99 -6.38 8.81 -22.10
C ILE A 99 -7.71 8.04 -22.00
N LEU A 100 -8.49 8.25 -20.94
CA LEU A 100 -9.80 7.59 -20.77
C LEU A 100 -10.85 8.11 -21.76
N ARG A 101 -10.69 9.32 -22.32
CA ARG A 101 -11.57 9.82 -23.38
C ARG A 101 -11.35 9.05 -24.68
N GLU A 102 -10.11 8.68 -24.98
CA GLU A 102 -9.72 7.90 -26.15
C GLU A 102 -9.98 6.40 -25.95
N CYS A 103 -9.77 5.90 -24.72
CA CYS A 103 -9.94 4.52 -24.32
C CYS A 103 -11.21 4.33 -23.48
N LYS A 104 -12.37 4.26 -24.14
CA LYS A 104 -13.68 4.13 -23.46
C LYS A 104 -14.07 2.71 -23.10
N ASP A 105 -13.50 1.73 -23.80
CA ASP A 105 -13.83 0.33 -23.61
C ASP A 105 -13.16 -0.21 -22.32
N PRO A 106 -13.92 -0.83 -21.39
CA PRO A 106 -13.35 -1.33 -20.14
C PRO A 106 -12.24 -2.37 -20.33
N GLN A 107 -12.33 -3.22 -21.35
CA GLN A 107 -11.29 -4.22 -21.61
C GLN A 107 -10.01 -3.54 -22.12
N MET A 108 -10.12 -2.53 -22.98
CA MET A 108 -8.97 -1.72 -23.39
C MET A 108 -8.36 -0.92 -22.22
N GLN A 109 -9.16 -0.41 -21.28
CA GLN A 109 -8.65 0.28 -20.10
C GLN A 109 -7.85 -0.67 -19.20
N GLN A 110 -8.35 -1.88 -18.98
CA GLN A 110 -7.63 -2.91 -18.23
C GLN A 110 -6.34 -3.30 -18.95
N ALA A 111 -6.38 -3.52 -20.26
CA ALA A 111 -5.20 -3.83 -21.06
C ALA A 111 -4.16 -2.70 -21.01
N LEU A 112 -4.59 -1.44 -21.03
CA LEU A 112 -3.73 -0.28 -20.89
C LEU A 112 -3.05 -0.26 -19.51
N VAL A 113 -3.80 -0.45 -18.42
CA VAL A 113 -3.22 -0.49 -17.07
C VAL A 113 -2.20 -1.62 -16.98
N THR A 114 -2.53 -2.82 -17.47
CA THR A 114 -1.59 -3.95 -17.50
C THR A 114 -0.33 -3.61 -18.29
N GLY A 115 -0.46 -3.10 -19.52
CA GLY A 115 0.70 -2.73 -20.35
C GLY A 115 1.55 -1.61 -19.75
N LEU A 116 0.93 -0.61 -19.11
CA LEU A 116 1.66 0.43 -18.37
C LEU A 116 2.42 -0.16 -17.18
N THR A 117 1.80 -1.04 -16.41
CA THR A 117 2.47 -1.69 -15.29
C THR A 117 3.64 -2.56 -15.75
N GLU A 118 3.47 -3.35 -16.81
CA GLU A 118 4.56 -4.13 -17.38
C GLU A 118 5.69 -3.25 -17.89
N THR A 119 5.37 -2.16 -18.60
CA THR A 119 6.39 -1.25 -19.15
C THR A 119 7.17 -0.53 -18.05
N ILE A 120 6.47 0.00 -17.04
CA ILE A 120 7.09 0.74 -15.93
C ILE A 120 7.95 -0.20 -15.06
N PHE A 121 7.47 -1.43 -14.82
CA PHE A 121 8.12 -2.39 -13.92
C PHE A 121 8.96 -3.47 -14.61
N ALA A 122 9.10 -3.45 -15.94
CA ALA A 122 10.03 -4.31 -16.66
C ALA A 122 11.49 -3.82 -16.56
N THR A 123 11.69 -2.52 -16.37
CA THR A 123 13.00 -1.87 -16.36
C THR A 123 13.70 -1.83 -15.01
N GLU A 124 13.06 -2.27 -13.93
CA GLU A 124 13.60 -2.14 -12.57
C GLU A 124 13.72 -3.52 -11.91
N GLU A 125 14.96 -3.90 -11.56
CA GLU A 125 15.24 -5.09 -10.76
C GLU A 125 14.58 -4.98 -9.36
N PRO A 126 14.20 -6.13 -8.76
CA PRO A 126 13.46 -6.13 -7.51
C PRO A 126 14.41 -5.93 -6.32
N GLU A 127 14.78 -4.70 -5.97
CA GLU A 127 15.30 -4.43 -4.62
C GLU A 127 14.77 -3.12 -4.04
N GLY A 128 14.53 -3.18 -2.72
CA GLY A 128 13.89 -2.14 -1.95
C GLY A 128 14.74 -0.89 -1.69
N VAL A 129 14.12 -0.02 -0.88
CA VAL A 129 14.70 1.14 -0.22
C VAL A 129 14.95 2.36 -1.14
N LEU A 130 13.97 3.27 -1.08
CA LEU A 130 14.11 4.74 -1.03
C LEU A 130 15.32 5.35 -1.75
N THR A 131 15.10 5.88 -2.96
CA THR A 131 15.84 7.06 -3.42
C THR A 131 14.92 8.27 -3.35
N LEU A 132 14.89 8.91 -2.18
CA LEU A 132 14.50 10.31 -2.05
C LEU A 132 15.45 11.13 -2.93
N ARG A 133 15.08 11.37 -4.18
CA ARG A 133 15.64 12.46 -4.97
C ARG A 133 15.15 13.76 -4.34
N THR A 134 15.92 14.27 -3.39
CA THR A 134 15.86 15.66 -2.98
C THR A 134 16.15 16.53 -4.19
N VAL A 135 15.09 17.03 -4.83
CA VAL A 135 15.17 18.19 -5.72
C VAL A 135 15.35 19.41 -4.82
N ASN A 136 16.57 19.68 -4.36
CA ASN A 136 17.02 21.04 -4.05
C ASN A 136 18.52 21.07 -3.68
N ASP A 137 19.41 21.25 -4.65
CA ASP A 137 20.66 21.99 -4.41
C ASP A 137 21.25 22.54 -5.73
N SER A 138 20.49 23.38 -6.43
CA SER A 138 21.03 24.16 -7.56
C SER A 138 20.69 25.65 -7.46
N ASN A 139 20.54 26.18 -6.24
CA ASN A 139 20.30 27.62 -6.08
C ASN A 139 21.01 28.28 -4.89
N LYS A 140 22.25 27.86 -4.58
CA LYS A 140 23.12 28.56 -3.62
C LYS A 140 24.36 29.24 -4.21
N ASP A 141 24.66 29.04 -5.49
CA ASP A 141 25.85 29.65 -6.11
C ASP A 141 25.62 31.01 -6.78
N THR A 142 24.39 31.55 -6.78
CA THR A 142 24.11 32.87 -7.39
C THR A 142 23.90 33.99 -6.38
N LEU A 143 24.12 33.77 -5.07
CA LEU A 143 23.97 34.81 -4.03
C LEU A 143 25.26 35.15 -3.27
N ARG A 144 26.44 34.71 -3.75
CA ARG A 144 27.75 35.07 -3.16
C ARG A 144 28.62 36.01 -4.01
N SER A 145 28.13 36.53 -5.13
CA SER A 145 28.85 37.53 -5.95
C SER A 145 28.43 38.99 -5.73
N HIS A 146 27.48 39.27 -4.82
CA HIS A 146 26.97 40.63 -4.58
C HIS A 146 26.94 41.09 -3.11
N LEU A 147 27.80 40.56 -2.25
CA LEU A 147 28.20 41.28 -1.04
C LEU A 147 29.72 41.46 -1.05
N LYS A 148 30.12 42.73 -0.92
CA LYS A 148 31.48 43.29 -0.87
C LYS A 148 32.45 42.52 0.03
#